data_AF-A0A7J3X6S7-F1
#
_entry.id   AF-A0A7J3X6S7-F1
#
_cell.length_a   1.000
_cell.length_b   1.000
_cell.length_c   1.000
_cell.angle_alpha   90.00
_cell.angle_beta   90.00
_cell.angle_gamma   90.00
#
_symmetry.space_group_name_H-M   'P 1'
#
loop_
_entity.id
_entity.type
_entity.pdbx_description
1 polymer ?
#
loop_
_entity_poly.entity_id
_entity_poly.type
_entity_poly.pdbx_seq_one_letter_code
_entity_poly.pdbx_strand_id
1 'polypeptide(L)'
;MSSKARVASFISASGGVGKTTLTILLAKWLLEKKLVSPIKLLLVDLDPTAGLSLSLMDEEEYEKRLSDGQTLVNLYRDYQRGVLSRKISDYARPAKHEGKELHVLVPGEELELVADELWRTGRPGPKFLEIMRNSGAYTLYDCVIFDSAPFFDTRYTVLSIYA
;
A
#
# COMPACT_ATOMS: atom_id res chain seq x y z
N MET A 1 -15.51 -19.01 -8.83
CA MET A 1 -14.78 -18.26 -9.85
C MET A 1 -13.88 -17.26 -9.13
N SER A 2 -12.55 -17.40 -9.23
CA SER A 2 -11.62 -16.43 -8.65
C SER A 2 -11.71 -15.16 -9.51
N SER A 3 -12.40 -14.13 -9.02
CA SER A 3 -12.39 -12.83 -9.68
C SER A 3 -11.04 -12.18 -9.42
N LYS A 4 -10.38 -11.72 -10.49
CA LYS A 4 -9.14 -10.94 -10.41
C LYS A 4 -9.37 -9.72 -9.50
N ALA A 5 -8.45 -9.47 -8.55
CA ALA A 5 -8.50 -8.29 -7.70
C ALA A 5 -8.58 -7.01 -8.56
N ARG A 6 -9.43 -6.06 -8.16
CA ARG A 6 -9.53 -4.75 -8.79
C ARG A 6 -8.47 -3.83 -8.20
N VAL A 7 -7.64 -3.26 -9.06
CA VAL A 7 -6.54 -2.38 -8.65
C VAL A 7 -6.81 -0.95 -9.12
N ALA A 8 -6.59 0.02 -8.24
CA ALA A 8 -6.63 1.44 -8.56
C ALA A 8 -5.41 2.14 -7.96
N SER A 9 -4.87 3.14 -8.67
CA SER A 9 -3.75 3.96 -8.19
C SER A 9 -4.07 5.43 -8.41
N PHE A 10 -3.92 6.25 -7.37
CA PHE A 10 -4.02 7.70 -7.51
C PHE A 10 -2.62 8.28 -7.72
N ILE A 11 -2.38 8.84 -8.90
CA ILE A 11 -1.06 9.33 -9.33
C ILE A 11 -1.21 10.79 -9.81
N SER A 12 -0.35 11.70 -9.32
CA SER A 12 -0.34 13.11 -9.75
C SER A 12 0.99 13.80 -9.42
N ALA A 13 1.38 14.76 -10.28
CA ALA A 13 2.66 15.46 -10.22
C ALA A 13 2.69 16.38 -9.01
N SER A 14 1.56 17.07 -8.84
CA SER A 14 1.40 18.10 -7.86
C SER A 14 1.08 17.48 -6.50
N GLY A 15 1.77 17.98 -5.48
CA GLY A 15 1.35 17.80 -4.08
C GLY A 15 0.04 18.54 -3.83
N GLY A 16 -0.74 18.08 -2.85
CA GLY A 16 -1.96 18.78 -2.41
C GLY A 16 -3.19 18.68 -3.33
N VAL A 17 -3.16 17.88 -4.39
CA VAL A 17 -4.31 17.70 -5.31
C VAL A 17 -5.42 16.77 -4.78
N GLY A 18 -5.27 16.28 -3.55
CA GLY A 18 -6.27 15.41 -2.90
C GLY A 18 -6.16 13.91 -3.22
N LYS A 19 -4.99 13.39 -3.64
CA LYS A 19 -4.79 11.94 -3.88
C LYS A 19 -5.18 11.09 -2.68
N THR A 20 -4.56 11.36 -1.53
CA THR A 20 -4.84 10.70 -0.26
C THR A 20 -6.31 10.82 0.14
N THR A 21 -6.89 12.01 0.00
CA THR A 21 -8.32 12.24 0.26
C THR A 21 -9.20 11.38 -0.63
N LEU A 22 -8.92 11.32 -1.94
CA LEU A 22 -9.66 10.49 -2.88
C LEU A 22 -9.48 8.99 -2.60
N THR A 23 -8.28 8.55 -2.20
CA THR A 23 -8.02 7.18 -1.75
C THR A 23 -8.95 6.79 -0.60
N ILE A 24 -9.00 7.62 0.45
CA ILE A 24 -9.82 7.37 1.64
C ILE A 24 -11.32 7.42 1.29
N LEU A 25 -11.76 8.42 0.54
CA LEU A 25 -13.17 8.58 0.15
C LEU A 25 -13.64 7.44 -0.76
N LEU A 26 -12.84 7.02 -1.74
CA LEU A 26 -13.17 5.89 -2.60
C LEU A 26 -13.31 4.62 -1.76
N ALA A 27 -12.38 4.36 -0.84
CA ALA A 27 -12.42 3.19 0.02
C ALA A 27 -13.70 3.16 0.87
N LYS A 28 -14.01 4.26 1.56
CA LYS A 28 -15.23 4.38 2.36
C LYS A 28 -16.48 4.20 1.52
N TRP A 29 -16.55 4.83 0.35
CA TRP A 29 -17.68 4.71 -0.57
C TRP A 29 -17.89 3.27 -1.04
N LEU A 30 -16.81 2.54 -1.37
CA LEU A 30 -16.89 1.12 -1.76
C LEU A 30 -17.47 0.25 -0.63
N LEU A 31 -17.08 0.51 0.61
CA LEU A 31 -17.61 -0.18 1.80
C LEU A 31 -19.07 0.18 2.06
N GLU A 32 -19.44 1.46 1.98
CA GLU A 32 -20.80 1.95 2.18
C GLU A 32 -21.78 1.39 1.14
N LYS A 33 -21.35 1.29 -0.11
CA LYS A 33 -22.12 0.67 -1.19
C LYS A 33 -22.09 -0.86 -1.17
N LYS A 34 -21.41 -1.47 -0.20
CA LYS A 34 -21.26 -2.93 -0.06
C LYS A 34 -20.70 -3.60 -1.32
N LEU A 35 -19.85 -2.88 -2.06
CA LEU A 35 -19.20 -3.38 -3.28
C LEU A 35 -17.97 -4.25 -2.96
N VAL A 36 -17.46 -4.14 -1.74
CA VAL A 36 -16.36 -4.95 -1.18
C VAL A 36 -16.52 -5.03 0.34
N SER A 37 -16.10 -6.13 0.96
CA SER A 37 -16.05 -6.22 2.43
C SER A 37 -14.79 -5.54 2.98
N PRO A 38 -14.80 -4.98 4.21
CA PRO A 38 -13.64 -4.31 4.82
C PRO A 38 -12.35 -5.13 4.76
N ILE A 39 -12.41 -6.42 5.11
CA ILE A 39 -11.27 -7.34 5.11
C ILE A 39 -10.75 -7.71 3.70
N LYS A 40 -11.47 -7.31 2.65
CA LYS A 40 -11.15 -7.56 1.23
C LYS A 40 -10.73 -6.31 0.48
N LEU A 41 -10.64 -5.16 1.17
CA LEU A 41 -10.11 -3.92 0.62
C LEU A 41 -8.77 -3.60 1.28
N LEU A 42 -7.73 -3.44 0.49
CA LEU A 42 -6.40 -3.03 0.92
C LEU A 42 -6.08 -1.63 0.42
N LEU A 43 -5.60 -0.77 1.31
CA LEU A 43 -4.96 0.48 0.99
C LEU A 43 -3.45 0.32 1.13
N VAL A 44 -2.68 0.83 0.17
CA VAL A 44 -1.22 0.80 0.19
C VAL A 44 -0.69 2.21 0.08
N ASP A 45 0.08 2.62 1.07
CA ASP A 45 0.74 3.92 1.12
C ASP A 45 2.13 3.82 0.46
N LEU A 46 2.28 4.41 -0.72
CA LEU A 46 3.55 4.50 -1.47
C LEU A 46 4.14 5.92 -1.37
N ASP A 47 3.82 6.65 -0.31
CA ASP A 47 4.44 7.94 0.01
C ASP A 47 5.37 7.77 1.23
N PRO A 48 6.68 8.05 1.12
CA PRO A 48 7.58 8.01 2.27
C PRO A 48 7.17 8.96 3.41
N THR A 49 6.40 10.01 3.10
CA THR A 49 5.85 10.93 4.12
C THR A 49 4.65 10.35 4.86
N ALA A 50 4.21 9.14 4.51
CA ALA A 50 3.14 8.38 5.17
C ALA A 50 1.79 9.14 5.25
N GLY A 51 1.51 10.01 4.28
CA GLY A 51 0.35 10.91 4.31
C GLY A 51 -0.99 10.17 4.42
N LEU A 52 -1.13 9.02 3.74
CA LEU A 52 -2.31 8.16 3.88
C LEU A 52 -2.38 7.52 5.26
N SER A 53 -1.28 6.95 5.72
CA SER A 53 -1.20 6.26 7.00
C SER A 53 -1.56 7.20 8.15
N LEU A 54 -0.94 8.38 8.22
CA LEU A 54 -1.17 9.41 9.24
C LEU A 54 -2.55 10.09 9.13
N SER A 55 -3.23 9.98 7.99
CA SER A 55 -4.64 10.39 7.87
C SER A 55 -5.61 9.37 8.46
N LEU A 56 -5.18 8.12 8.62
CA LEU A 56 -6.02 6.99 9.04
C LEU A 56 -5.77 6.52 10.48
N MET A 57 -4.61 6.84 11.05
CA MET A 57 -4.23 6.49 12.42
C MET A 57 -3.41 7.61 13.06
N ASP A 58 -3.31 7.60 14.39
CA ASP A 58 -2.44 8.51 15.13
C ASP A 58 -0.96 8.05 15.09
N GLU A 59 -0.08 8.92 15.57
CA GLU A 59 1.36 8.68 15.61
C GLU A 59 1.72 7.46 16.48
N GLU A 60 1.01 7.25 17.59
CA GLU A 60 1.25 6.10 18.48
C GLU A 60 0.98 4.76 17.77
N GLU A 61 -0.16 4.63 17.08
CA GLU A 61 -0.46 3.43 16.30
C GLU A 61 0.49 3.28 15.11
N TYR A 62 0.89 4.39 14.46
CA TYR A 62 1.88 4.34 13.38
C TYR A 62 3.24 3.84 13.86
N GLU A 63 3.78 4.38 14.96
CA GLU A 63 5.03 3.92 15.59
C GLU A 63 4.96 2.46 16.02
N LYS A 64 3.80 2.03 16.49
CA LYS A 64 3.56 0.61 16.78
C LYS A 64 3.64 -0.26 15.51
N ARG A 65 3.11 0.20 14.36
CA ARG A 65 3.29 -0.52 13.07
C ARG A 65 4.76 -0.65 12.69
N LEU A 66 5.55 0.40 12.89
CA LEU A 66 6.99 0.39 12.61
C LEU A 66 7.71 -0.62 13.50
N SER A 67 7.51 -0.54 14.82
CA SER A 67 8.14 -1.44 15.79
C SER A 67 7.74 -2.91 15.65
N ASP A 68 6.48 -3.18 15.26
CA ASP A 68 6.00 -4.53 14.95
C ASP A 68 6.49 -5.05 13.58
N GLY A 69 7.17 -4.22 12.78
CA GLY A 69 7.61 -4.55 11.42
C GLY A 69 6.46 -4.73 10.43
N GLN A 70 5.31 -4.11 10.68
CA GLN A 70 4.08 -4.23 9.90
C GLN A 70 4.04 -3.21 8.75
N THR A 71 5.08 -3.21 7.92
CA THR A 71 5.31 -2.17 6.90
C THR A 71 5.60 -2.75 5.51
N LEU A 72 5.45 -1.93 4.48
CA LEU A 72 5.85 -2.28 3.11
C LEU A 72 7.36 -2.51 3.01
N VAL A 73 8.18 -1.72 3.69
CA VAL A 73 9.63 -1.95 3.74
C VAL A 73 9.95 -3.31 4.35
N ASN A 74 9.33 -3.69 5.46
CA ASN A 74 9.55 -5.01 6.07
C ASN A 74 9.06 -6.16 5.16
N LEU A 75 7.91 -6.00 4.49
CA LEU A 75 7.45 -6.95 3.47
C LEU A 75 8.52 -7.14 2.38
N TYR A 76 9.06 -6.04 1.87
CA TYR A 76 10.11 -6.07 0.86
C TYR A 76 11.38 -6.76 1.37
N ARG A 77 11.85 -6.42 2.58
CA ARG A 77 13.05 -7.02 3.17
C ARG A 77 12.91 -8.52 3.39
N ASP A 78 11.76 -8.97 3.88
CA ASP A 78 11.46 -10.39 4.05
C ASP A 78 11.38 -11.13 2.71
N TYR A 79 10.83 -10.48 1.67
CA TYR A 79 10.88 -11.00 0.31
C TYR A 79 12.31 -11.19 -0.20
N GLN A 80 13.18 -10.19 -0.01
CA GLN A 80 14.60 -10.27 -0.42
C GLN A 80 15.35 -11.38 0.32
N ARG A 81 14.99 -11.64 1.58
CA ARG A 81 15.54 -12.75 2.39
C ARG A 81 14.98 -14.12 2.01
N GLY A 82 14.01 -14.19 1.10
CA GLY A 82 13.36 -15.44 0.69
C GLY A 82 12.40 -16.00 1.74
N VAL A 83 11.84 -15.17 2.63
CA VAL A 83 10.88 -15.60 3.67
C VAL A 83 9.50 -15.76 3.04
N LEU A 84 9.30 -16.86 2.32
CA LEU A 84 8.06 -17.13 1.56
C LEU A 84 6.83 -17.49 2.42
N SER A 85 7.00 -17.71 3.72
CA SER A 85 5.90 -17.99 4.64
C SER A 85 5.09 -16.76 4.98
N ARG A 86 5.68 -15.57 4.84
CA ARG A 86 5.03 -14.29 5.16
C ARG A 86 4.12 -13.85 4.03
N LYS A 87 2.92 -13.43 4.39
CA LYS A 87 1.90 -12.91 3.47
C LYS A 87 1.68 -11.44 3.73
N ILE A 88 1.08 -10.73 2.77
CA ILE A 88 0.73 -9.32 2.95
C ILE A 88 -0.14 -9.07 4.18
N SER A 89 -0.96 -10.06 4.58
CA SER A 89 -1.79 -10.01 5.80
C SER A 89 -0.99 -10.03 7.09
N ASP A 90 0.32 -10.29 7.05
CA ASP A 90 1.21 -10.17 8.20
C ASP A 90 1.69 -8.73 8.43
N TYR A 91 1.59 -7.89 7.40
CA TYR A 91 2.05 -6.49 7.38
C TYR A 91 0.89 -5.51 7.32
N ALA A 92 -0.09 -5.76 6.44
CA ALA A 92 -1.27 -4.92 6.31
C ALA A 92 -2.27 -5.18 7.44
N ARG A 93 -2.69 -4.11 8.12
CA ARG A 93 -3.48 -4.19 9.34
C ARG A 93 -4.65 -3.21 9.34
N PRO A 94 -5.75 -3.54 10.03
CA PRO A 94 -6.89 -2.65 10.10
C PRO A 94 -6.58 -1.36 10.87
N ALA A 95 -6.93 -0.22 10.29
CA ALA A 95 -7.00 1.07 10.94
C ALA A 95 -8.48 1.50 11.06
N LYS A 96 -8.88 1.95 12.25
CA LYS A 96 -10.24 2.47 12.47
C LYS A 96 -10.25 3.96 12.18
N HIS A 97 -11.04 4.35 11.18
CA HIS A 97 -11.16 5.74 10.78
C HIS A 97 -12.64 6.08 10.53
N GLU A 98 -13.18 7.01 11.32
CA GLU A 98 -14.59 7.44 11.29
C GLU A 98 -15.60 6.27 11.28
N GLY A 99 -15.39 5.30 12.17
CA GLY A 99 -16.29 4.14 12.32
C GLY A 99 -16.20 3.10 11.20
N LYS A 100 -15.26 3.25 10.26
CA LYS A 100 -14.91 2.23 9.26
C LYS A 100 -13.57 1.60 9.59
N GLU A 101 -13.45 0.32 9.28
CA GLU A 101 -12.18 -0.40 9.35
C GLU A 101 -11.60 -0.49 7.94
N LEU A 102 -10.39 0.01 7.76
CA LEU A 102 -9.66 0.00 6.50
C LEU A 102 -8.36 -0.77 6.70
N HIS A 103 -8.10 -1.81 5.91
CA HIS A 103 -6.79 -2.46 5.96
C HIS A 103 -5.78 -1.58 5.23
N VAL A 104 -4.69 -1.25 5.93
CA VAL A 104 -3.64 -0.37 5.42
C VAL A 104 -2.30 -1.09 5.50
N LEU A 105 -1.54 -1.03 4.41
CA LEU A 105 -0.11 -1.30 4.41
C LEU A 105 0.62 0.04 4.43
N VAL A 106 1.25 0.34 5.57
CA VAL A 106 2.00 1.57 5.79
C VAL A 106 3.38 1.49 5.11
N PRO A 107 4.04 2.62 4.77
CA PRO A 107 5.27 2.57 3.99
C PRO A 107 6.42 1.92 4.77
N GLY A 108 6.62 2.35 6.02
CA GLY A 108 7.80 2.00 6.83
C GLY A 108 8.94 2.99 6.62
N GLU A 109 9.96 2.89 7.47
CA GLU A 109 11.16 3.72 7.37
C GLU A 109 11.97 3.36 6.12
N GLU A 110 12.62 4.36 5.52
CA GLU A 110 13.52 4.18 4.37
C GLU A 110 12.85 3.63 3.09
N LEU A 111 11.58 3.95 2.85
CA LEU A 111 10.89 3.57 1.62
C LEU A 111 11.63 4.05 0.36
N GLU A 112 12.33 5.19 0.43
CA GLU A 112 13.19 5.69 -0.64
C GLU A 112 14.30 4.70 -1.04
N LEU A 113 14.90 4.01 -0.05
CA LEU A 113 15.93 3.01 -0.30
C LEU A 113 15.36 1.78 -1.01
N VAL A 114 14.15 1.36 -0.63
CA VAL A 114 13.43 0.29 -1.32
C VAL A 114 13.15 0.68 -2.77
N ALA A 115 12.71 1.92 -3.01
CA ALA A 115 12.50 2.45 -4.36
C ALA A 115 13.81 2.44 -5.18
N ASP A 116 14.93 2.85 -4.57
CA ASP A 116 16.26 2.80 -5.19
C ASP A 116 16.72 1.38 -5.54
N GLU A 117 16.57 0.45 -4.60
CA GLU A 117 16.93 -0.95 -4.81
C GLU A 117 16.10 -1.58 -5.92
N LEU A 118 14.79 -1.30 -5.96
CA LEU A 118 13.91 -1.71 -7.06
C LEU A 118 14.37 -1.08 -8.38
N TRP A 119 14.77 0.19 -8.39
CA TRP A 119 15.23 0.88 -9.59
C TRP A 119 16.52 0.28 -10.16
N ARG A 120 17.47 -0.09 -9.29
CA ARG A 120 18.74 -0.74 -9.66
C ARG A 120 18.56 -2.10 -10.35
N THR A 121 17.39 -2.75 -10.19
CA THR A 121 17.08 -3.97 -10.94
C THR A 121 16.90 -3.74 -12.45
N GLY A 122 16.74 -2.49 -12.89
CA GLY A 122 16.38 -2.12 -14.26
C GLY A 122 14.93 -2.45 -14.64
N ARG A 123 14.16 -3.09 -13.75
CA ARG A 123 12.74 -3.46 -13.93
C ARG A 123 11.93 -3.23 -12.64
N PRO A 124 11.93 -2.02 -12.08
CA PRO A 124 11.32 -1.70 -10.78
C PRO A 124 9.84 -2.07 -10.72
N GLY A 125 9.04 -1.67 -11.71
CA GLY A 125 7.60 -1.95 -11.77
C GLY A 125 7.30 -3.46 -11.80
N PRO A 126 7.84 -4.23 -12.77
CA PRO A 126 7.68 -5.68 -12.79
C PRO A 126 8.12 -6.38 -11.50
N LYS A 127 9.20 -5.91 -10.86
CA LYS A 127 9.69 -6.49 -9.60
C LYS A 127 8.74 -6.19 -8.44
N PHE A 128 8.22 -4.97 -8.35
CA PHE A 128 7.23 -4.61 -7.34
C PHE A 128 5.93 -5.42 -7.51
N LEU A 129 5.45 -5.59 -8.75
CA LEU A 129 4.30 -6.44 -9.06
C LEU A 129 4.52 -7.89 -8.62
N GLU A 130 5.73 -8.43 -8.82
CA GLU A 130 6.10 -9.77 -8.37
C GLU A 130 5.99 -9.89 -6.84
N ILE A 131 6.48 -8.89 -6.10
CA ILE A 131 6.42 -8.86 -4.64
C ILE A 131 4.96 -8.80 -4.16
N MET A 132 4.15 -7.91 -4.72
CA MET A 132 2.72 -7.79 -4.37
C MET A 132 1.93 -9.05 -4.72
N ARG A 133 2.27 -9.71 -5.84
CA ARG A 133 1.64 -10.98 -6.22
C ARG A 133 2.03 -12.11 -5.27
N ASN A 134 3.32 -12.24 -4.98
CA ASN A 134 3.86 -13.33 -4.17
C ASN A 134 3.50 -13.19 -2.69
N SER A 135 3.32 -11.96 -2.19
CA SER A 135 2.77 -11.70 -0.86
C SER A 135 1.28 -12.04 -0.75
N GLY A 136 0.61 -12.29 -1.87
CA GLY A 136 -0.80 -12.66 -1.92
C GLY A 136 -1.76 -11.48 -1.97
N ALA A 137 -1.30 -10.25 -2.20
CA ALA A 137 -2.15 -9.05 -2.26
C ALA A 137 -3.39 -9.24 -3.14
N TYR A 138 -3.19 -9.73 -4.37
CA TYR A 138 -4.27 -9.92 -5.34
C TYR A 138 -5.05 -11.23 -5.19
N THR A 139 -4.74 -12.03 -4.17
CA THR A 139 -5.46 -13.28 -3.85
C THR A 139 -6.22 -13.19 -2.52
N LEU A 140 -5.72 -12.40 -1.58
CA LEU A 140 -6.32 -12.19 -0.27
C LEU A 140 -7.35 -11.05 -0.29
N TYR A 141 -7.11 -10.04 -1.12
CA TYR A 141 -7.98 -8.87 -1.29
C TYR A 141 -8.67 -8.87 -2.65
N ASP A 142 -9.93 -8.39 -2.67
CA ASP A 142 -10.72 -8.23 -3.89
C ASP A 142 -10.52 -6.83 -4.50
N CYS A 143 -10.07 -5.86 -3.69
CA CYS A 143 -9.73 -4.51 -4.11
C CYS A 143 -8.43 -4.03 -3.46
N VAL A 144 -7.51 -3.47 -4.24
CA VAL A 144 -6.27 -2.85 -3.76
C VAL A 144 -6.20 -1.42 -4.32
N ILE A 145 -5.98 -0.45 -3.44
CA ILE A 145 -5.89 0.97 -3.82
C ILE A 145 -4.53 1.51 -3.36
N PHE A 146 -3.77 2.07 -4.29
CA PHE A 146 -2.46 2.66 -4.03
C PHE A 146 -2.55 4.19 -3.97
N ASP A 147 -2.02 4.77 -2.90
CA ASP A 147 -1.77 6.22 -2.78
C ASP A 147 -0.29 6.48 -3.06
N SER A 148 0.03 7.25 -4.11
CA SER A 148 1.43 7.52 -4.48
C SER A 148 1.92 8.85 -3.91
N ALA A 149 3.23 8.93 -3.67
CA ALA A 149 3.88 10.23 -3.49
C ALA A 149 3.61 11.19 -4.68
N PRO A 150 3.64 12.51 -4.47
CA PRO A 150 3.70 13.49 -5.57
C PRO A 150 4.91 13.22 -6.48
N PHE A 151 4.70 13.14 -7.79
CA PHE A 151 5.81 12.90 -8.71
C PHE A 151 6.56 14.20 -9.07
N PHE A 152 7.61 14.50 -8.32
CA PHE A 152 8.86 15.00 -8.95
C PHE A 152 9.87 13.87 -9.14
N ASP A 153 9.57 12.70 -8.59
CA ASP A 153 10.38 11.50 -8.63
C ASP A 153 9.66 10.40 -9.41
N THR A 154 10.26 10.00 -10.53
CA THR A 154 9.69 8.99 -11.44
C THR A 154 9.66 7.57 -10.85
N ARG A 155 10.42 7.31 -9.79
CA ARG A 155 10.49 6.00 -9.13
C ARG A 155 9.11 5.58 -8.62
N TYR A 156 8.42 6.44 -7.88
CA TYR A 156 7.11 6.15 -7.31
C TYR A 156 6.02 5.95 -8.36
N THR A 157 6.04 6.74 -9.45
CA THR A 157 5.09 6.59 -10.56
C THR A 157 5.15 5.20 -11.19
N VAL A 158 6.36 4.69 -11.44
CA VAL A 158 6.52 3.35 -12.05
C VAL A 158 6.06 2.26 -11.11
N LEU A 159 6.31 2.39 -9.81
CA LEU A 159 5.78 1.44 -8.82
C LEU A 159 4.25 1.43 -8.86
N SER A 160 3.60 2.59 -8.84
CA SER A 160 2.13 2.69 -8.84
C SER A 160 1.46 2.25 -10.14
N ILE A 161 2.10 2.38 -11.30
CA ILE A 161 1.56 1.92 -12.60
C ILE A 161 1.56 0.40 -12.72
N TYR A 162 2.57 -0.26 -12.16
CA TYR A 162 2.74 -1.70 -12.24
C TYR A 162 2.17 -2.44 -11.03
N ALA A 163 1.67 -1.71 -10.04
CA ALA A 163 1.04 -2.23 -8.84
C ALA A 163 -0.31 -2.92 -9.09
#